data_AF-A0A0D9Z5Q8-F1
#
_entry.id   AF-A0A0D9Z5Q8-F1
#
_cell.length_a   1.000
_cell.length_b   1.000
_cell.length_c   1.000
_cell.angle_alpha   90.00
_cell.angle_beta   90.00
_cell.angle_gamma   90.00
#
_symmetry.space_group_name_H-M   'P 1'
#
loop_
_entity.id
_entity.type
_entity.pdbx_description
1 polymer ?
#
loop_
_entity_poly.entity_id
_entity_poly.type
_entity_poly.pdbx_seq_one_letter_code
_entity_poly.pdbx_strand_id
1 'polypeptide(L)'
;MDLAPGRRARLLVALALVVLVALAARSGAEVITLTEETFSDKIKEKDTVCKNLGTLWEDLGKVMEGADEIEIGQVDCGVSKPVCSKVDIHSYPTFKVFYEGEEVAKYKGPRNVESLKNFVSDEAEKAGEAKLQDINA
;
A
#
# COMPACT_ATOMS: atom_id res chain seq x y z
N MET A 1 -21.79 -48.60 11.73
CA MET A 1 -21.30 -48.33 10.36
C MET A 1 -19.79 -48.23 10.40
N ASP A 2 -19.12 -49.38 10.27
CA ASP A 2 -17.65 -49.48 10.31
C ASP A 2 -17.03 -48.93 9.02
N LEU A 3 -16.33 -47.80 9.14
CA LEU A 3 -15.52 -47.25 8.04
C LEU A 3 -14.19 -48.01 7.96
N ALA A 4 -14.03 -48.77 6.87
CA ALA A 4 -12.83 -49.56 6.56
C ALA A 4 -11.51 -48.76 6.72
N PRO A 5 -10.42 -49.40 7.20
CA PRO A 5 -9.18 -48.75 7.63
C PRO A 5 -8.47 -47.92 6.54
N GLY A 6 -8.73 -48.20 5.25
CA GLY A 6 -8.18 -47.42 4.14
C GLY A 6 -8.90 -46.09 3.83
N ARG A 7 -10.12 -45.89 4.32
CA ARG A 7 -10.90 -44.66 4.05
C ARG A 7 -10.43 -43.49 4.90
N ARG A 8 -10.03 -43.76 6.15
CA ARG A 8 -9.49 -42.75 7.08
C ARG A 8 -8.13 -42.22 6.59
N ALA A 9 -7.25 -43.10 6.14
CA ALA A 9 -5.96 -42.71 5.57
C ALA A 9 -6.12 -41.85 4.31
N ARG A 10 -7.03 -42.22 3.39
CA ARG A 10 -7.32 -41.42 2.18
C ARG A 10 -7.93 -40.07 2.50
N LEU A 11 -8.83 -39.99 3.50
CA LEU A 11 -9.41 -38.74 3.95
C LEU A 11 -8.36 -37.80 4.55
N LEU A 12 -7.47 -38.34 5.40
CA LEU A 12 -6.40 -37.58 6.05
C LEU A 12 -5.35 -37.09 5.04
N VAL A 13 -4.98 -37.90 4.04
CA VAL A 13 -4.05 -37.50 2.98
C VAL A 13 -4.69 -36.43 2.08
N ALA A 14 -5.96 -36.56 1.73
CA ALA A 14 -6.68 -35.54 0.97
C ALA A 14 -6.78 -34.21 1.74
N LEU A 15 -7.08 -34.26 3.05
CA LEU A 15 -7.09 -33.09 3.92
C LEU A 15 -5.71 -32.42 4.00
N ALA A 16 -4.63 -33.21 4.17
CA ALA A 16 -3.28 -32.68 4.19
C ALA A 16 -2.88 -32.03 2.85
N LEU A 17 -3.27 -32.61 1.72
CA LEU A 17 -3.03 -32.04 0.39
C LEU A 17 -3.83 -30.76 0.15
N VAL A 18 -5.09 -30.70 0.58
CA VAL A 18 -5.92 -29.48 0.49
C VAL A 18 -5.34 -28.35 1.36
N VAL A 19 -4.86 -28.68 2.56
CA VAL A 19 -4.18 -27.71 3.44
C VAL A 19 -2.86 -27.23 2.83
N LEU A 20 -2.06 -28.12 2.24
CA LEU A 20 -0.82 -27.75 1.52
C LEU A 20 -1.08 -26.83 0.32
N VAL A 21 -2.12 -27.11 -0.47
CA VAL A 21 -2.52 -26.25 -1.60
C VAL A 21 -3.03 -24.89 -1.11
N ALA A 22 -3.78 -24.84 -0.01
CA ALA A 22 -4.23 -23.59 0.58
C ALA A 22 -3.09 -22.74 1.15
N LEU A 23 -2.05 -23.37 1.73
CA LEU A 23 -0.85 -22.65 2.19
C LEU A 23 0.00 -22.09 1.03
N ALA A 24 0.00 -22.76 -0.13
CA ALA A 24 0.68 -22.28 -1.34
C ALA A 24 -0.11 -21.17 -2.06
N ALA A 25 -1.43 -21.09 -1.84
CA ALA A 25 -2.28 -20.00 -2.31
C ALA A 25 -2.20 -18.78 -1.37
N ARG A 26 -0.99 -18.26 -1.16
CA ARG A 26 -0.81 -16.90 -0.62
C ARG A 26 -0.90 -15.95 -1.81
N SER A 27 -1.96 -15.15 -1.81
CA SER A 27 -2.34 -14.17 -2.83
C SER A 27 -1.16 -13.34 -3.31
N GLY A 28 -0.91 -13.34 -4.62
CA GLY A 28 -0.12 -12.30 -5.26
C GLY A 28 -0.81 -10.95 -5.06
N ALA A 29 -0.03 -9.91 -4.81
CA ALA A 29 -0.52 -8.54 -4.71
C ALA A 29 -1.21 -8.16 -6.02
N GLU A 30 -2.53 -8.16 -6.00
CA GLU A 30 -3.34 -7.56 -7.04
C GLU A 30 -3.36 -6.06 -6.77
N VAL A 31 -2.91 -5.27 -7.74
CA VAL A 31 -3.10 -3.81 -7.73
C VAL A 31 -4.61 -3.57 -7.70
N ILE A 32 -5.15 -3.31 -6.51
CA ILE A 32 -6.54 -2.88 -6.37
C ILE A 32 -6.59 -1.46 -6.88
N THR A 33 -6.98 -1.37 -8.14
CA THR A 33 -7.33 -0.12 -8.76
C THR A 33 -8.72 0.22 -8.24
N LEU A 34 -8.83 1.18 -7.33
CA LEU A 34 -10.11 1.85 -7.09
C LEU A 34 -10.40 2.69 -8.34
N THR A 35 -10.94 2.04 -9.36
CA THR A 35 -11.35 2.66 -10.60
C THR A 35 -12.78 3.19 -10.47
N GLU A 36 -13.03 4.37 -11.04
CA GLU A 36 -14.02 4.39 -12.11
C GLU A 36 -13.22 4.20 -13.41
N GLU A 37 -13.42 3.07 -14.06
CA GLU A 37 -12.57 2.57 -15.13
C GLU A 37 -12.69 3.47 -16.35
N THR A 38 -11.72 4.38 -16.59
CA THR A 38 -11.25 4.87 -17.92
C THR A 38 -10.42 6.16 -17.88
N PHE A 39 -9.77 6.55 -16.78
CA PHE A 39 -9.01 7.82 -16.81
C PHE A 39 -7.68 7.76 -17.59
N SER A 40 -7.08 6.57 -17.72
CA SER A 40 -5.74 6.43 -18.33
C SER A 40 -5.69 6.59 -19.85
N ASP A 41 -6.82 6.73 -20.54
CA ASP A 41 -6.82 6.83 -22.01
C ASP A 41 -6.86 8.25 -22.58
N LYS A 42 -7.09 9.31 -21.78
CA LYS A 42 -7.14 10.67 -22.32
C LYS A 42 -6.78 11.76 -21.31
N ILE A 43 -5.50 11.94 -20.98
CA ILE A 43 -4.98 13.31 -20.82
C ILE A 43 -3.73 13.49 -21.69
N LYS A 44 -4.03 13.89 -22.93
CA LYS A 44 -3.16 14.74 -23.72
C LYS A 44 -3.10 16.10 -23.02
N GLU A 45 -1.90 16.47 -22.60
CA GLU A 45 -1.37 17.84 -22.54
C GLU A 45 -2.35 18.97 -22.17
N LYS A 46 -2.38 19.40 -20.90
CA LYS A 46 -2.50 20.83 -20.54
C LYS A 46 -2.08 21.15 -19.09
N ASP A 47 -0.97 21.87 -19.01
CA ASP A 47 -0.59 22.95 -18.08
C ASP A 47 -0.67 22.83 -16.53
N THR A 48 0.55 22.97 -15.97
CA THR A 48 0.90 23.78 -14.79
C THR A 48 0.15 23.53 -13.48
N VAL A 49 0.38 22.38 -12.84
CA VAL A 49 0.79 22.32 -11.42
C VAL A 49 1.65 21.06 -11.27
N CYS A 50 2.95 21.20 -10.96
CA CYS A 50 3.83 20.08 -10.60
C CYS A 50 4.35 19.12 -11.70
N LYS A 51 4.84 19.63 -12.86
CA LYS A 51 5.59 18.80 -13.84
C LYS A 51 6.74 17.98 -13.21
N ASN A 52 7.43 18.53 -12.21
CA ASN A 52 8.53 17.85 -11.52
C ASN A 52 8.07 16.83 -10.45
N LEU A 53 6.82 16.91 -10.00
CA LEU A 53 6.30 15.95 -9.02
C LEU A 53 5.91 14.64 -9.69
N GLY A 54 5.42 14.69 -10.94
CA GLY A 54 5.04 13.50 -11.69
C GLY A 54 6.21 12.52 -11.78
N THR A 55 7.35 12.99 -12.30
CA THR A 55 8.57 12.16 -12.40
C THR A 55 9.11 11.74 -11.03
N LEU A 56 9.10 12.65 -10.05
CA LEU A 56 9.53 12.35 -8.68
C LEU A 56 8.69 11.22 -8.04
N TRP A 57 7.38 11.26 -8.23
CA TRP A 57 6.45 10.31 -7.65
C TRP A 57 6.52 8.95 -8.34
N GLU A 58 6.67 8.94 -9.67
CA GLU A 58 6.93 7.72 -10.44
C GLU A 58 8.25 7.05 -10.04
N ASP A 59 9.33 7.82 -9.91
CA ASP A 59 10.63 7.29 -9.52
C ASP A 59 10.63 6.81 -8.06
N LEU A 60 9.92 7.51 -7.17
CA LEU A 60 9.69 7.04 -5.81
C LEU A 60 8.94 5.70 -5.80
N GLY A 61 7.87 5.57 -6.59
CA GLY A 61 7.14 4.31 -6.74
C GLY A 61 8.07 3.16 -7.13
N LYS A 62 8.88 3.35 -8.18
CA LYS A 62 9.83 2.33 -8.67
C LYS A 62 10.84 1.89 -7.60
N VAL A 63 11.43 2.83 -6.85
CA VAL A 63 12.43 2.47 -5.83
C VAL A 63 11.81 1.82 -4.59
N MET A 64 10.49 1.89 -4.44
CA MET A 64 9.71 1.32 -3.34
C MET A 64 9.00 0.01 -3.70
N GLU A 65 9.04 -0.46 -4.96
CA GLU A 65 8.38 -1.70 -5.40
C GLU A 65 8.78 -2.95 -4.61
N GLY A 66 9.94 -2.95 -3.93
CA GLY A 66 10.39 -4.05 -3.07
C GLY A 66 10.02 -3.93 -1.60
N ALA A 67 9.24 -2.91 -1.21
CA ALA A 67 8.78 -2.73 0.16
C ALA A 67 7.33 -3.24 0.29
N ASP A 68 7.18 -4.53 0.61
CA ASP A 68 5.88 -5.24 0.61
C ASP A 68 4.81 -4.60 1.53
N GLU A 69 5.20 -3.79 2.52
CA GLU A 69 4.30 -3.17 3.49
C GLU A 69 4.04 -1.67 3.23
N ILE A 70 4.54 -1.13 2.11
CA ILE A 70 4.47 0.31 1.82
C ILE A 70 3.77 0.57 0.49
N GLU A 71 2.65 1.28 0.56
CA GLU A 71 1.90 1.73 -0.62
C GLU A 71 2.10 3.23 -0.88
N ILE A 72 2.36 3.58 -2.14
CA ILE A 72 2.59 4.96 -2.58
C ILE A 72 1.39 5.45 -3.38
N GLY A 73 0.57 6.34 -2.79
CA GLY A 73 -0.68 6.83 -3.39
C GLY A 73 -0.72 8.33 -3.68
N GLN A 74 -1.41 8.74 -4.74
CA GLN A 74 -1.65 10.14 -5.08
C GLN A 74 -3.14 10.48 -5.00
N VAL A 75 -3.47 11.66 -4.49
CA VAL A 75 -4.84 12.20 -4.49
C VAL A 75 -4.87 13.56 -5.20
N ASP A 76 -5.72 13.67 -6.22
CA ASP A 76 -6.03 14.96 -6.85
C ASP A 76 -7.14 15.67 -6.05
N CYS A 77 -6.77 16.70 -5.30
CA CYS A 77 -7.69 17.50 -4.51
C CYS A 77 -8.57 18.45 -5.33
N GLY A 78 -8.26 18.66 -6.62
CA GLY A 78 -9.16 19.33 -7.55
C GLY A 78 -10.42 18.49 -7.82
N VAL A 79 -10.25 17.17 -7.85
CA VAL A 79 -11.33 16.18 -8.05
C VAL A 79 -11.96 15.78 -6.72
N SER A 80 -11.15 15.40 -5.73
CA SER A 80 -11.61 14.86 -4.45
C SER A 80 -11.39 15.81 -3.27
N LYS A 81 -12.08 16.96 -3.30
CA LYS A 81 -12.03 17.96 -2.22
C LYS A 81 -12.35 17.39 -0.83
N PRO A 82 -13.37 16.52 -0.63
CA PRO A 82 -13.73 16.03 0.70
C PRO A 82 -12.60 15.24 1.37
N VAL A 83 -11.85 14.43 0.61
CA VAL A 83 -10.70 13.67 1.12
C VAL A 83 -9.63 14.64 1.62
N CYS A 84 -9.30 15.64 0.82
CA CYS A 84 -8.24 16.59 1.14
C CYS A 84 -8.60 17.50 2.32
N SER A 85 -9.87 17.86 2.49
CA SER A 85 -10.35 18.57 3.68
C SER A 85 -10.28 17.68 4.93
N LYS A 86 -10.68 16.40 4.83
CA LYS A 86 -10.64 15.46 5.95
C LYS A 86 -9.22 15.26 6.49
N VAL A 87 -8.24 15.24 5.59
CA VAL A 87 -6.82 15.07 5.93
C VAL A 87 -6.06 16.40 5.97
N ASP A 88 -6.75 17.52 6.19
CA ASP A 88 -6.16 18.83 6.49
C ASP A 88 -5.08 19.31 5.48
N ILE A 89 -5.39 19.22 4.18
CA ILE A 89 -4.49 19.65 3.10
C ILE A 89 -4.75 21.12 2.76
N HIS A 90 -3.83 22.00 3.15
CA HIS A 90 -3.90 23.45 2.90
C HIS A 90 -2.95 23.95 1.81
N SER A 91 -2.02 23.12 1.35
CA SER A 91 -0.98 23.52 0.39
C SER A 91 -0.52 22.35 -0.47
N TYR A 92 -0.09 22.63 -1.69
CA TYR A 92 0.33 21.60 -2.64
C TYR A 92 1.80 21.76 -3.06
N PRO A 93 2.53 20.65 -3.30
CA PRO A 93 2.20 19.30 -2.82
C PRO A 93 2.41 19.17 -1.30
N THR A 94 1.66 18.26 -0.69
CA THR A 94 1.83 17.82 0.71
C THR A 94 2.00 16.31 0.71
N PHE A 95 2.99 15.80 1.46
CA PHE A 95 3.19 14.36 1.64
C PHE A 95 2.94 14.01 3.11
N LYS A 96 2.15 12.95 3.31
CA LYS A 96 1.77 12.42 4.61
C LYS A 96 1.91 10.90 4.57
N VAL A 97 2.28 10.31 5.70
CA VAL A 97 2.31 8.87 5.92
C VAL A 97 1.12 8.52 6.80
N PHE A 98 0.39 7.50 6.37
CA PHE A 98 -0.73 6.94 7.11
C PHE A 98 -0.41 5.51 7.49
N TYR A 99 -0.73 5.13 8.72
CA TYR A 99 -0.61 3.76 9.22
C TYR A 99 -1.92 3.38 9.93
N GLU A 100 -2.50 2.24 9.56
CA GLU A 100 -3.80 1.77 10.09
C GLU A 100 -4.92 2.83 10.05
N GLY A 101 -4.89 3.72 9.05
CA GLY A 101 -5.90 4.77 8.82
C GLY A 101 -5.63 6.10 9.54
N GLU A 102 -4.60 6.17 10.38
CA GLU A 102 -4.20 7.36 11.13
C GLU A 102 -3.00 8.06 10.49
N GLU A 103 -2.97 9.39 10.51
CA GLU A 103 -1.79 10.16 10.08
C GLU A 103 -0.69 10.04 11.13
N VAL A 104 0.43 9.41 10.75
CA VAL A 104 1.59 9.23 11.65
C VAL A 104 2.69 10.25 11.41
N ALA A 105 2.80 10.77 10.18
CA ALA A 105 3.86 11.72 9.85
C ALA A 105 3.50 12.64 8.67
N LYS A 106 4.07 13.86 8.69
CA LYS A 106 4.00 14.83 7.59
C LYS A 106 5.40 15.21 7.14
N TYR A 107 5.69 15.02 5.85
CA TYR A 107 7.01 15.32 5.31
C TYR A 107 7.21 16.82 5.12
N LYS A 108 8.38 17.32 5.55
CA LYS A 108 8.79 18.73 5.41
C LYS A 108 10.19 18.88 4.80
N GLY A 109 10.80 17.78 4.36
CA GLY A 109 12.16 17.74 3.87
C GLY A 109 12.31 18.08 2.37
N PRO A 110 13.52 17.88 1.82
CA PRO A 110 13.82 18.08 0.40
C PRO A 110 12.95 17.21 -0.53
N ARG A 111 12.49 17.77 -1.65
CA ARG A 111 11.65 17.07 -2.63
C ARG A 111 12.48 16.28 -3.64
N ASN A 112 13.22 15.29 -3.18
CA ASN A 112 13.98 14.35 -4.01
C ASN A 112 13.70 12.90 -3.58
N VAL A 113 13.95 11.95 -4.49
CA VAL A 113 13.60 10.54 -4.32
C VAL A 113 14.25 9.95 -3.08
N GLU A 114 15.55 10.20 -2.87
CA GLU A 114 16.31 9.65 -1.75
C GLU A 114 15.77 10.10 -0.39
N SER A 115 15.49 11.40 -0.25
CA SER A 115 14.97 11.96 1.01
C SER A 115 13.56 11.48 1.31
N LEU A 116 12.71 11.32 0.28
CA LEU A 116 11.36 10.76 0.44
C LEU A 116 11.40 9.27 0.77
N LYS A 117 12.25 8.50 0.08
CA LYS A 117 12.45 7.07 0.35
C LYS A 117 12.85 6.84 1.80
N ASN A 118 13.91 7.52 2.26
CA ASN A 118 14.41 7.37 3.62
C ASN A 118 13.33 7.75 4.64
N PHE A 119 12.62 8.86 4.42
CA PHE A 119 11.52 9.26 5.29
C PHE A 119 10.43 8.19 5.38
N VAL A 120 9.98 7.64 4.25
CA VAL A 120 8.91 6.62 4.26
C VAL A 120 9.39 5.33 4.94
N SER A 121 10.63 4.90 4.71
CA SER A 121 11.22 3.75 5.39
C SER A 121 11.33 3.94 6.90
N ASP A 122 11.83 5.10 7.34
CA ASP A 122 11.98 5.41 8.77
C ASP A 122 10.63 5.45 9.50
N GLU A 123 9.61 6.03 8.88
CA GLU A 123 8.27 6.09 9.49
C GLU A 123 7.57 4.72 9.49
N ALA A 124 7.82 3.87 8.49
CA ALA A 124 7.30 2.49 8.48
C ALA A 124 7.92 1.65 9.61
N GLU A 125 9.24 1.77 9.85
CA GLU A 125 9.91 1.09 10.96
C GLU A 125 9.33 1.53 12.30
N LYS A 126 9.22 2.84 12.55
CA LYS A 126 8.63 3.39 13.78
C LYS A 126 7.20 2.91 14.02
N ALA A 127 6.38 2.87 12.97
CA ALA A 127 5.00 2.39 13.06
C ALA A 127 4.93 0.91 13.43
N GLY A 128 5.82 0.09 12.85
CA GLY A 128 5.97 -1.33 13.22
C GLY A 128 6.41 -1.53 14.67
N GLU A 129 7.35 -0.72 15.16
CA GLU A 129 7.82 -0.76 16.55
C GLU A 129 6.75 -0.32 17.56
N ALA A 130 6.00 0.74 17.25
CA ALA A 130 4.90 1.21 18.09
C ALA A 130 3.85 0.10 18.29
N LYS A 131 3.52 -0.64 17.22
CA LYS A 131 2.64 -1.81 17.29
C LYS A 131 3.19 -2.93 18.15
N LEU A 132 4.51 -3.18 18.11
CA LEU A 132 5.17 -4.17 18.96
C LEU A 132 5.14 -3.79 20.45
N GLN A 133 5.09 -2.50 20.77
CA GLN A 133 4.98 -2.04 22.15
C GLN A 133 3.55 -2.17 22.68
N ASP A 134 2.54 -1.90 21.85
CA ASP A 134 1.13 -2.03 22.24
C ASP A 134 0.68 -3.49 22.43
N ILE A 135 1.26 -4.46 21.71
CA ILE A 135 0.95 -5.89 21.93
C ILE A 135 1.57 -6.45 23.22
N ASN A 136 2.59 -5.79 23.76
CA ASN A 136 3.32 -6.24 24.95
C ASN A 136 2.89 -5.48 26.22
N ALA A 137 1.94 -4.56 26.10
CA ALA A 137 1.32 -3.78 27.18
C ALA A 137 0.01 -4.44 27.65
#